data_AF-A0A0C3I1X6-F1
#
_entry.id   AF-A0A0C3I1X6-F1
#
_cell.length_a   1.000
_cell.length_b   1.000
_cell.length_c   1.000
_cell.angle_alpha   90.00
_cell.angle_beta   90.00
_cell.angle_gamma   90.00
#
_symmetry.space_group_name_H-M   'P 1'
#
loop_
_entity.id
_entity.type
_entity.pdbx_description
1 polymer ?
#
loop_
_entity_poly.entity_id
_entity_poly.type
_entity_poly.pdbx_seq_one_letter_code
_entity_poly.pdbx_strand_id
1 'polypeptide(L)'
;VLSKGIALYGRSQQKNPYRTQFVTSLVIYFLGDLSAQNISGEKYNPVRTGRALVISAFSSIPSYKWFMFLNDHFNYPSKILSLATKVIVNQIIFAPIFNTYFFGMQSLLSGDSLPEVWERIRRTVPTSLINSVKFWPAVTAFSFTFIEPQYRSIFAGGVAIGWQTYLSYLNRTAE
;
A
#
# COMPACT_ATOMS: atom_id res chain seq x y z
N VAL A 1 -22.40 10.88 10.35
CA VAL A 1 -21.16 10.54 11.09
C VAL A 1 -19.98 10.33 10.14
N LEU A 2 -20.14 9.52 9.08
CA LEU A 2 -19.10 9.28 8.06
C LEU A 2 -18.55 10.57 7.41
N SER A 3 -19.41 11.53 7.08
CA SER A 3 -19.03 12.83 6.47
C SER A 3 -18.17 13.71 7.39
N LYS A 4 -18.38 13.66 8.71
CA LYS A 4 -17.57 14.40 9.69
C LYS A 4 -16.16 13.80 9.82
N GLY A 5 -16.05 12.47 9.83
CA GLY A 5 -14.75 11.78 9.88
C GLY A 5 -13.88 12.08 8.66
N ILE A 6 -14.48 12.05 7.46
CA ILE A 6 -13.81 12.37 6.20
C ILE A 6 -13.33 13.83 6.18
N ALA A 7 -14.17 14.77 6.64
CA ALA A 7 -13.79 16.18 6.74
C ALA A 7 -12.68 16.43 7.77
N LEU A 8 -12.69 15.73 8.91
CA LEU A 8 -11.65 15.82 9.93
C LEU A 8 -10.31 15.26 9.42
N TYR A 9 -10.34 14.14 8.70
CA TYR A 9 -9.16 13.62 8.03
C TYR A 9 -8.57 14.65 7.07
N GLY A 10 -9.40 15.26 6.21
CA GLY A 10 -8.96 16.27 5.25
C GLY A 10 -8.26 17.45 5.94
N ARG A 11 -8.83 17.95 7.05
CA ARG A 11 -8.21 19.02 7.84
C ARG A 11 -6.90 18.60 8.49
N SER A 12 -6.84 17.39 9.04
CA SER A 12 -5.62 16.84 9.65
C SER A 12 -4.50 16.68 8.61
N GLN A 13 -4.86 16.15 7.43
CA GLN A 13 -3.94 15.93 6.32
C GLN A 13 -3.34 17.24 5.80
N GLN A 14 -4.14 18.32 5.75
CA GLN A 14 -3.62 19.65 5.36
C GLN A 14 -2.75 20.28 6.45
N LYS A 15 -3.15 20.18 7.73
CA LYS A 15 -2.44 20.83 8.84
C LYS A 15 -1.15 20.11 9.23
N ASN A 16 -1.17 18.78 9.25
CA ASN A 16 -0.04 17.94 9.65
C ASN A 16 0.04 16.69 8.74
N PRO A 17 0.47 16.84 7.48
CA PRO A 17 0.47 15.74 6.51
C PRO A 17 1.30 14.54 6.97
N TYR A 18 2.53 14.76 7.45
CA TYR A 18 3.42 13.67 7.86
C TYR A 18 2.88 12.86 9.03
N ARG A 19 2.33 13.52 10.07
CA ARG A 19 1.72 12.83 11.22
C ARG A 19 0.47 12.06 10.81
N THR A 20 -0.38 12.70 10.00
CA THR A 20 -1.62 12.07 9.52
C THR A 20 -1.30 10.83 8.68
N GLN A 21 -0.32 10.91 7.79
CA GLN A 21 0.11 9.77 6.98
C GLN A 21 0.72 8.65 7.82
N PHE A 22 1.63 8.97 8.74
CA PHE A 22 2.21 7.98 9.65
C PHE A 22 1.13 7.20 10.43
N VAL A 23 0.22 7.92 11.10
CA VAL A 23 -0.86 7.30 11.89
C VAL A 23 -1.82 6.51 10.99
N THR A 24 -2.18 7.07 9.83
CA THR A 24 -3.10 6.40 8.90
C THR A 24 -2.48 5.11 8.36
N SER A 25 -1.20 5.12 7.97
CA SER A 25 -0.50 3.92 7.52
C SER A 25 -0.44 2.84 8.59
N LEU A 26 -0.18 3.19 9.85
CA LEU A 26 -0.21 2.23 10.96
C LEU A 26 -1.58 1.59 11.14
N VAL A 27 -2.65 2.40 11.12
CA VAL A 27 -4.03 1.89 11.23
C VAL A 27 -4.38 0.98 10.06
N ILE A 28 -4.01 1.37 8.82
CA ILE A 28 -4.22 0.57 7.61
C ILE A 28 -3.54 -0.79 7.74
N TYR A 29 -2.27 -0.82 8.16
CA TYR A 29 -1.53 -2.08 8.30
C TYR A 29 -2.03 -2.93 9.46
N PHE A 30 -2.40 -2.31 10.59
CA PHE A 30 -3.01 -3.01 11.71
C PHE A 30 -4.30 -3.73 11.28
N LEU A 31 -5.21 -3.00 10.63
CA LEU A 31 -6.50 -3.54 10.20
C LEU A 31 -6.33 -4.58 9.09
N GLY A 32 -5.42 -4.35 8.15
CA GLY A 32 -5.11 -5.33 7.09
C GLY A 32 -4.51 -6.61 7.63
N ASP A 33 -3.57 -6.51 8.57
CA ASP A 33 -2.98 -7.68 9.23
C ASP A 33 -4.03 -8.44 10.04
N LEU A 34 -4.82 -7.75 10.87
CA LEU A 34 -5.90 -8.34 11.67
C LEU A 34 -6.93 -9.06 10.77
N SER A 35 -7.31 -8.44 9.66
CA SER A 35 -8.24 -9.03 8.69
C SER A 35 -7.65 -10.29 8.04
N ALA A 36 -6.37 -10.23 7.64
CA ALA A 36 -5.67 -11.38 7.06
C ALA A 36 -5.52 -12.54 8.06
N GLN A 37 -5.25 -12.27 9.35
CA GLN A 37 -5.18 -13.29 10.39
C GLN A 37 -6.54 -13.90 10.72
N ASN A 38 -7.61 -13.09 10.68
CA ASN A 38 -8.95 -13.61 10.89
C ASN A 38 -9.37 -14.56 9.74
N ILE A 39 -9.03 -14.20 8.50
CA ILE A 39 -9.34 -15.03 7.33
C ILE A 39 -8.46 -16.28 7.25
N SER A 40 -7.23 -16.27 7.78
CA SER A 40 -6.40 -17.48 7.82
C SER A 40 -6.99 -18.57 8.73
N GLY A 41 -7.88 -18.21 9.66
CA GLY A 41 -8.48 -19.15 10.62
C GLY A 41 -7.48 -19.67 11.65
N GLU A 42 -6.28 -19.09 11.69
CA GLU A 42 -5.26 -19.38 12.69
C GLU A 42 -5.49 -18.57 13.96
N LYS A 43 -4.87 -19.00 15.07
CA LYS A 43 -4.88 -18.19 16.30
C LYS A 43 -4.16 -16.87 16.04
N TYR A 44 -4.73 -15.79 16.56
CA TYR A 44 -4.13 -14.46 16.47
C TYR A 44 -2.69 -14.44 16.98
N ASN A 45 -1.79 -13.95 16.13
CA ASN A 45 -0.37 -13.80 16.35
C ASN A 45 -0.01 -12.30 16.48
N PRO A 46 0.22 -11.79 17.71
CA PRO A 46 0.55 -10.39 17.93
C PRO A 46 1.94 -10.01 17.39
N VAL A 47 2.87 -10.96 17.30
CA VAL A 47 4.22 -10.72 16.74
C VAL A 47 4.11 -10.38 15.25
N ARG A 48 3.23 -11.09 14.51
CA ARG A 48 2.95 -10.78 13.09
C ARG A 48 2.41 -9.35 12.92
N THR A 49 1.46 -8.95 13.77
CA THR A 49 0.95 -7.57 13.79
C THR A 49 2.05 -6.56 14.10
N GLY A 50 2.91 -6.85 15.08
CA GLY A 50 4.06 -5.99 15.41
C GLY A 50 4.99 -5.78 14.21
N ARG A 51 5.31 -6.84 13.47
CA ARG A 51 6.12 -6.76 12.24
C ARG A 51 5.45 -5.89 11.17
N ALA A 52 4.14 -6.06 10.95
CA ALA A 52 3.38 -5.25 10.00
C ALA A 52 3.42 -3.75 10.38
N LEU A 53 3.28 -3.43 11.66
CA LEU A 53 3.38 -2.07 12.16
C LEU A 53 4.78 -1.47 11.93
N VAL A 54 5.85 -2.23 12.22
CA VAL A 54 7.23 -1.79 11.96
C VAL A 54 7.44 -1.50 10.48
N ILE A 55 7.03 -2.42 9.59
CA ILE A 55 7.13 -2.23 8.12
C ILE A 55 6.41 -0.95 7.68
N SER A 56 5.22 -0.69 8.22
CA SER A 56 4.43 0.49 7.90
C SER A 56 5.04 1.80 8.45
N ALA A 57 5.64 1.76 9.65
CA ALA A 57 6.25 2.92 10.27
C ALA A 57 7.41 3.45 9.40
N PHE A 58 8.30 2.56 8.96
CA PHE A 58 9.45 2.91 8.12
C PHE A 58 9.06 3.32 6.69
N SER A 59 8.00 2.74 6.13
CA SER A 59 7.59 3.02 4.75
C SER A 59 6.62 4.19 4.61
N SER A 60 5.92 4.60 5.66
CA SER A 60 4.87 5.62 5.62
C SER A 60 5.34 6.97 5.05
N ILE A 61 6.42 7.54 5.59
CA ILE A 61 6.96 8.84 5.17
C ILE A 61 7.60 8.79 3.78
N PRO A 62 8.47 7.80 3.45
CA PRO A 62 8.97 7.65 2.08
C PRO A 62 7.86 7.49 1.04
N SER A 63 6.85 6.67 1.33
CA SER A 63 5.70 6.47 0.44
C SER A 63 4.94 7.77 0.22
N TYR A 64 4.67 8.53 1.30
CA TYR A 64 4.01 9.82 1.18
C TYR A 64 4.82 10.82 0.34
N LYS A 65 6.14 10.92 0.58
CA LYS A 65 7.02 11.80 -0.21
C LYS A 65 7.03 11.40 -1.69
N TRP A 66 7.03 10.10 -1.99
CA TRP A 66 6.94 9.61 -3.36
C TRP A 66 5.63 10.02 -4.04
N PHE A 67 4.50 9.85 -3.37
CA PHE A 67 3.21 10.29 -3.90
C PHE A 67 3.16 11.81 -4.13
N MET A 68 3.79 12.59 -3.27
CA MET A 68 3.90 14.05 -3.46
C MET A 68 4.78 14.41 -4.64
N PHE A 69 5.94 13.75 -4.77
CA PHE A 69 6.79 13.87 -5.95
C PHE A 69 6.01 13.61 -7.25
N LEU A 70 5.26 12.50 -7.31
CA LEU A 70 4.43 12.20 -8.48
C LEU A 70 3.35 13.27 -8.72
N ASN A 71 2.74 13.76 -7.64
CA ASN A 71 1.70 14.77 -7.73
C ASN A 71 2.24 16.08 -8.32
N ASP A 72 3.44 16.49 -7.95
CA ASP A 72 3.98 17.82 -8.23
C ASP A 72 4.71 17.88 -9.59
N HIS A 73 5.27 16.76 -10.07
CA HIS A 73 6.13 16.74 -11.26
C HIS A 73 5.45 16.27 -12.55
N PHE A 74 4.32 15.55 -12.48
CA PHE A 74 3.67 14.98 -13.67
C PHE A 74 2.31 15.63 -13.93
N ASN A 75 2.30 16.94 -14.18
CA ASN A 75 1.08 17.72 -14.44
C ASN A 75 1.08 18.27 -15.87
N TYR A 76 0.26 17.68 -16.74
CA TYR A 76 0.07 18.05 -18.13
C TYR A 76 -1.31 18.69 -18.35
N PRO A 77 -1.52 19.41 -19.48
CA PRO A 77 -2.83 19.95 -19.84
C PRO A 77 -3.92 18.88 -19.90
N SER A 78 -3.58 17.67 -20.37
CA SER A 78 -4.47 16.52 -20.32
C SER A 78 -4.43 15.86 -18.94
N LYS A 79 -5.59 15.84 -18.28
CA LYS A 79 -5.77 15.12 -17.01
C LYS A 79 -5.47 13.63 -17.16
N ILE A 80 -5.94 13.02 -18.26
CA ILE A 80 -5.72 11.59 -18.54
C ILE A 80 -4.24 11.29 -18.72
N LEU A 81 -3.51 12.14 -19.43
CA LEU A 81 -2.07 11.97 -19.61
C LEU A 81 -1.33 12.08 -18.26
N SER A 82 -1.70 13.05 -17.43
CA SER A 82 -1.13 13.23 -16.08
C SER A 82 -1.34 12.01 -15.21
N LEU A 83 -2.53 11.41 -15.22
CA LEU A 83 -2.75 10.11 -14.57
C LEU A 83 -1.82 9.05 -15.10
N ALA A 84 -1.89 8.83 -16.41
CA ALA A 84 -1.30 7.67 -17.04
C ALA A 84 0.19 7.65 -16.75
N THR A 85 0.84 8.81 -16.87
CA THR A 85 2.24 8.98 -16.49
C THR A 85 2.47 8.71 -15.01
N LYS A 86 1.68 9.28 -14.09
CA LYS A 86 1.83 9.01 -12.64
C LYS A 86 1.69 7.51 -12.32
N VAL A 87 0.72 6.82 -12.92
CA VAL A 87 0.51 5.38 -12.74
C VAL A 87 1.67 4.58 -13.30
N ILE A 88 2.09 4.87 -14.54
CA ILE A 88 3.19 4.16 -15.21
C ILE A 88 4.49 4.32 -14.42
N VAL A 89 4.83 5.55 -14.01
CA VAL A 89 6.02 5.83 -13.21
C VAL A 89 5.94 5.14 -11.85
N ASN A 90 4.76 5.13 -11.22
CA ASN A 90 4.55 4.40 -9.97
C ASN A 90 4.73 2.88 -10.13
N GLN A 91 4.21 2.29 -11.21
CA GLN A 91 4.32 0.85 -11.47
C GLN A 91 5.73 0.42 -11.86
N ILE A 92 6.50 1.27 -12.56
CA ILE A 92 7.85 0.94 -13.04
C ILE A 92 8.91 1.19 -11.97
N ILE A 93 8.75 2.20 -11.13
CA ILE A 93 9.80 2.61 -10.17
C ILE A 93 9.42 2.24 -8.75
N PHE A 94 8.29 2.76 -8.26
CA PHE A 94 7.94 2.62 -6.86
C PHE A 94 7.49 1.22 -6.50
N ALA A 95 6.64 0.60 -7.33
CA ALA A 95 6.13 -0.73 -7.04
C ALA A 95 7.27 -1.77 -6.88
N PRO A 96 8.30 -1.84 -7.75
CA PRO A 96 9.42 -2.77 -7.55
C PRO A 96 10.20 -2.49 -6.26
N ILE A 97 10.55 -1.23 -5.99
CA ILE A 97 11.30 -0.82 -4.81
C ILE A 97 10.51 -1.16 -3.54
N PHE A 98 9.24 -0.77 -3.51
CA PHE A 98 8.36 -0.97 -2.37
C PHE A 98 8.09 -2.46 -2.11
N ASN A 99 7.83 -3.26 -3.16
CA ASN A 99 7.63 -4.71 -2.99
C ASN A 99 8.89 -5.40 -2.49
N THR A 100 10.07 -5.01 -3.00
CA THR A 100 11.37 -5.54 -2.54
C THR A 100 11.57 -5.22 -1.05
N TYR A 101 11.34 -3.97 -0.65
CA TYR A 101 11.38 -3.54 0.74
C TYR A 101 10.37 -4.32 1.60
N PHE A 102 9.12 -4.42 1.16
CA PHE A 102 8.04 -5.04 1.92
C PHE A 102 8.31 -6.53 2.18
N PHE A 103 8.57 -7.31 1.12
CA PHE A 103 8.84 -8.74 1.26
C PHE A 103 10.19 -9.00 1.93
N GLY A 104 11.20 -8.17 1.65
CA GLY A 104 12.51 -8.27 2.29
C GLY A 104 12.41 -8.05 3.80
N MET A 105 11.78 -6.95 4.22
CA MET A 105 11.60 -6.63 5.64
C MET A 105 10.71 -7.65 6.35
N GLN A 106 9.66 -8.15 5.68
CA GLN A 106 8.81 -9.20 6.23
C GLN A 106 9.59 -10.50 6.50
N SER A 107 10.48 -10.89 5.58
CA SER A 107 11.34 -12.08 5.70
C SER A 107 12.40 -11.90 6.79
N LEU A 108 13.11 -10.77 6.78
CA LEU A 108 14.11 -10.42 7.79
C LEU A 108 13.53 -10.39 9.20
N LEU A 109 12.39 -9.73 9.39
CA LEU A 109 11.72 -9.66 10.69
C LEU A 109 11.14 -11.02 11.11
N SER A 110 10.97 -11.96 10.18
CA SER A 110 10.55 -13.33 10.47
C SER A 110 11.68 -14.24 10.94
N GLY A 111 12.93 -13.78 10.83
CA GLY A 111 14.12 -14.53 11.23
C GLY A 111 14.80 -15.27 10.09
N ASP A 112 14.37 -15.06 8.85
CA ASP A 112 14.97 -15.69 7.68
C ASP A 112 16.41 -15.16 7.46
N SER A 113 17.29 -16.03 6.98
CA SER A 113 18.66 -15.67 6.61
C SER A 113 18.69 -14.81 5.33
N LEU A 114 19.78 -14.05 5.11
CA LEU A 114 19.90 -13.20 3.92
C LEU A 114 19.71 -13.95 2.58
N PRO A 115 20.21 -15.19 2.39
CA PRO A 115 19.94 -15.96 1.18
C PRO A 115 18.44 -16.28 1.00
N GLU A 116 17.74 -16.67 2.07
CA GLU A 116 16.31 -16.98 2.03
C GLU A 116 15.47 -15.73 1.73
N VAL A 117 15.86 -14.59 2.31
CA VAL A 117 15.26 -13.28 2.03
C VAL A 117 15.40 -12.95 0.54
N TRP A 118 16.59 -13.13 -0.02
CA TRP A 118 16.85 -12.88 -1.43
C TRP A 118 16.03 -13.79 -2.34
N GLU A 119 15.97 -15.08 -2.03
CA GLU A 119 15.18 -16.05 -2.78
C GLU A 119 13.68 -15.71 -2.73
N ARG A 120 13.17 -15.34 -1.56
CA ARG A 120 11.78 -14.87 -1.41
C ARG A 120 11.51 -13.66 -2.29
N ILE A 121 12.36 -12.63 -2.23
CA ILE A 121 12.24 -11.41 -3.07
C ILE A 121 12.21 -11.80 -4.55
N ARG A 122 13.16 -12.63 -5.00
CA ARG A 122 13.27 -13.06 -6.40
C ARG A 122 12.02 -13.78 -6.88
N ARG A 123 11.36 -14.55 -6.01
CA ARG A 123 10.14 -15.28 -6.32
C ARG A 123 8.88 -14.42 -6.25
N THR A 124 8.74 -13.57 -5.24
CA THR A 124 7.47 -12.88 -4.95
C THR A 124 7.34 -11.54 -5.65
N VAL A 125 8.43 -10.79 -5.84
CA VAL A 125 8.37 -9.45 -6.44
C VAL A 125 7.85 -9.48 -7.87
N PRO A 126 8.36 -10.33 -8.80
CA PRO A 126 7.85 -10.37 -10.17
C PRO A 126 6.36 -10.71 -10.24
N THR A 127 5.94 -11.72 -9.47
CA THR A 127 4.53 -12.13 -9.39
C THR A 127 3.65 -11.02 -8.86
N SER A 128 4.10 -10.32 -7.81
CA SER A 128 3.38 -9.18 -7.23
C SER A 128 3.22 -8.03 -8.24
N LEU A 129 4.27 -7.73 -9.01
CA LEU A 129 4.23 -6.69 -10.04
C LEU A 129 3.27 -7.04 -11.18
N ILE A 130 3.32 -8.27 -11.69
CA ILE A 130 2.41 -8.73 -12.75
C ILE A 130 0.96 -8.66 -12.28
N ASN A 131 0.69 -9.10 -11.05
CA ASN A 131 -0.65 -9.05 -10.47
C ASN A 131 -1.10 -7.60 -10.20
N SER A 132 -0.18 -6.74 -9.80
CA SER A 132 -0.44 -5.31 -9.59
C SER A 132 -0.89 -4.63 -10.89
N VAL A 133 -0.24 -4.92 -12.02
CA VAL A 133 -0.61 -4.36 -13.32
C VAL A 133 -1.99 -4.83 -13.79
N LYS A 134 -2.49 -5.99 -13.35
CA LYS A 134 -3.85 -6.46 -13.68
C LYS A 134 -4.94 -5.71 -12.89
N PHE A 135 -4.64 -5.31 -11.66
CA PHE A 135 -5.63 -4.77 -10.71
C PHE A 135 -5.62 -3.24 -10.64
N TRP A 136 -4.44 -2.64 -10.53
CA TRP A 136 -4.31 -1.20 -10.26
C TRP A 136 -4.79 -0.27 -11.39
N PRO A 137 -4.71 -0.61 -12.70
CA PRO A 137 -5.27 0.24 -13.74
C PRO A 137 -6.78 0.43 -13.59
N ALA A 138 -7.52 -0.62 -13.24
CA ALA A 138 -8.97 -0.53 -13.01
C ALA A 138 -9.29 0.31 -11.77
N VAL A 139 -8.57 0.08 -10.66
CA VAL A 139 -8.69 0.89 -9.44
C VAL A 139 -8.41 2.36 -9.71
N THR A 140 -7.39 2.64 -10.53
CA THR A 140 -7.01 3.99 -10.91
C THR A 140 -8.10 4.63 -11.77
N ALA A 141 -8.57 3.94 -12.80
CA ALA A 141 -9.67 4.43 -13.64
C ALA A 141 -10.92 4.78 -12.80
N PHE A 142 -11.29 3.92 -11.85
CA PHE A 142 -12.39 4.17 -10.92
C PHE A 142 -12.13 5.40 -10.04
N SER A 143 -10.95 5.48 -9.42
CA SER A 143 -10.56 6.60 -8.54
C SER A 143 -10.68 7.95 -9.25
N PHE A 144 -10.29 8.04 -10.52
CA PHE A 144 -10.36 9.31 -11.25
C PHE A 144 -11.72 9.63 -11.84
N THR A 145 -12.55 8.62 -12.08
CA THR A 145 -13.90 8.82 -12.58
C THR A 145 -14.83 9.25 -11.45
N PHE A 146 -14.70 8.66 -10.26
CA PHE A 146 -15.71 8.77 -9.20
C PHE A 146 -15.22 9.42 -7.90
N ILE A 147 -13.91 9.49 -7.66
CA ILE A 147 -13.37 9.99 -6.38
C ILE A 147 -12.75 11.37 -6.55
N GLU A 148 -13.18 12.32 -5.72
CA GLU A 148 -12.59 13.66 -5.67
C GLU A 148 -11.12 13.61 -5.25
N PRO A 149 -10.26 14.50 -5.79
CA PRO A 149 -8.81 14.46 -5.58
C PRO A 149 -8.38 14.32 -4.11
N GLN A 150 -9.02 15.05 -3.18
CA GLN A 150 -8.65 15.01 -1.76
C GLN A 150 -8.90 13.65 -1.06
N TYR A 151 -9.73 12.77 -1.63
CA TYR A 151 -10.10 11.48 -1.03
C TYR A 151 -9.40 10.28 -1.68
N ARG A 152 -8.69 10.49 -2.80
CA ARG A 152 -8.05 9.41 -3.56
C ARG A 152 -7.01 8.64 -2.76
N SER A 153 -6.28 9.30 -1.86
CA SER A 153 -5.30 8.63 -0.99
C SER A 153 -5.94 7.68 0.03
N ILE A 154 -7.08 8.06 0.62
CA ILE A 154 -7.83 7.18 1.53
C ILE A 154 -8.46 6.02 0.75
N PHE A 155 -9.04 6.31 -0.42
CA PHE A 155 -9.61 5.28 -1.30
C PHE A 155 -8.54 4.26 -1.71
N ALA A 156 -7.40 4.72 -2.22
CA ALA A 156 -6.28 3.86 -2.59
C ALA A 156 -5.74 3.07 -1.38
N GLY A 157 -5.68 3.69 -0.20
CA GLY A 157 -5.32 3.03 1.05
C GLY A 157 -6.29 1.91 1.43
N GLY A 158 -7.60 2.14 1.32
CA GLY A 158 -8.62 1.12 1.57
C GLY A 158 -8.57 -0.04 0.57
N VAL A 159 -8.39 0.27 -0.72
CA VAL A 159 -8.20 -0.76 -1.75
C VAL A 159 -6.92 -1.56 -1.51
N ALA A 160 -5.85 -0.92 -1.04
CA ALA A 160 -4.62 -1.61 -0.67
C ALA A 160 -4.83 -2.60 0.50
N ILE A 161 -5.67 -2.28 1.49
CA ILE A 161 -6.03 -3.24 2.56
C ILE A 161 -6.70 -4.48 1.96
N GLY A 162 -7.68 -4.27 1.07
CA GLY A 162 -8.36 -5.36 0.37
C GLY A 162 -7.39 -6.21 -0.46
N TRP A 163 -6.44 -5.56 -1.15
CA TRP A 163 -5.40 -6.24 -1.92
C TRP A 163 -4.47 -7.10 -1.05
N GLN A 164 -3.98 -6.56 0.07
CA GLN A 164 -3.12 -7.31 1.00
C GLN A 164 -3.85 -8.53 1.58
N THR A 165 -5.15 -8.38 1.84
CA THR A 165 -6.01 -9.47 2.30
C THR A 165 -6.19 -10.54 1.21
N TYR A 166 -6.46 -10.13 -0.03
CA TYR A 166 -6.59 -11.02 -1.17
C TYR A 166 -5.31 -11.78 -1.50
N LEU A 167 -4.16 -11.11 -1.50
CA LEU A 167 -2.87 -11.77 -1.69
C LEU A 167 -2.58 -12.79 -0.59
N SER A 168 -2.93 -12.48 0.66
CA SER A 168 -2.81 -13.43 1.78
C SER A 168 -3.70 -14.66 1.58
N TYR A 169 -4.92 -14.47 1.09
CA TYR A 169 -5.84 -15.56 0.75
C TYR A 169 -5.34 -16.42 -0.41
N LEU A 170 -4.89 -15.80 -1.51
CA LEU A 170 -4.36 -16.54 -2.66
C LEU A 170 -3.12 -17.37 -2.30
N ASN A 171 -2.22 -16.80 -1.52
CA ASN A 171 -1.02 -17.49 -1.07
C ASN A 171 -1.36 -18.73 -0.21
N ARG A 172 -2.49 -18.71 0.50
CA ARG A 172 -3.01 -19.87 1.25
C ARG A 172 -3.61 -20.94 0.35
N THR A 173 -4.35 -20.56 -0.69
CA THR A 173 -5.00 -21.54 -1.60
C THR A 173 -4.03 -22.19 -2.59
N ALA A 174 -2.80 -21.70 -2.68
CA ALA A 174 -1.75 -22.22 -3.55
C ALA A 174 -0.77 -23.17 -2.82
N GLU A 175 -0.92 -23.33 -1.50
CA GLU A 175 -0.34 -24.41 -0.68
C GLU A 175 -1.31 -25.58 -0.62
#